data_AF-A0A1F8V972-F1
#
_entry.id   AF-A0A1F8V972-F1
#
_cell.length_a   1.000
_cell.length_b   1.000
_cell.length_c   1.000
_cell.angle_alpha   90.00
_cell.angle_beta   90.00
_cell.angle_gamma   90.00
#
_symmetry.space_group_name_H-M   'P 1'
#
loop_
_entity.id
_entity.type
_entity.pdbx_description
1 polymer ?
#
loop_
_entity_poly.entity_id
_entity_poly.type
_entity_poly.pdbx_seq_one_letter_code
_entity_poly.pdbx_strand_id
1 'polypeptide(L)'
;MNKTILIIAVLSMLALLSTTAESSPSISPTASSGAVSVSSHSRTPATGPADINTADEQTLTSLKGVGVKKAQALIAYRQIHGSYKSLNDLTQVKGWGKKSLRRIMDNNPGRLRVGHPDSSR
;
A
#
# COMPACT_ATOMS: atom_id res chain seq x y z
N MET A 1 5.37 13.63 22.63
CA MET A 1 6.58 14.11 21.94
C MET A 1 7.57 12.93 21.88
N ASN A 2 8.45 12.75 20.88
CA ASN A 2 8.74 13.43 19.62
C ASN A 2 9.67 12.50 18.80
N LYS A 3 9.12 11.65 17.92
CA LYS A 3 9.85 10.54 17.26
C LYS A 3 10.31 10.88 15.83
N THR A 4 10.80 12.10 15.62
CA THR A 4 10.84 12.75 14.30
C THR A 4 12.23 13.11 13.75
N ILE A 5 13.33 12.62 14.37
CA ILE A 5 14.69 13.17 14.13
C ILE A 5 15.65 12.23 13.38
N LEU A 6 15.35 10.93 13.21
CA LEU A 6 16.35 9.92 12.80
C LEU A 6 16.33 9.41 11.34
N ILE A 7 15.60 10.05 10.41
CA ILE A 7 15.36 9.49 9.05
C ILE A 7 16.08 10.27 7.91
N ILE A 8 16.73 11.41 8.17
CA ILE A 8 17.13 12.38 7.11
C ILE A 8 18.66 12.55 6.95
N ALA A 9 19.50 11.60 7.37
CA ALA A 9 20.93 11.85 7.63
C ALA A 9 21.97 11.05 6.81
N VAL A 10 21.60 10.27 5.78
CA VAL A 10 22.59 9.53 4.94
C VAL A 10 22.33 9.66 3.42
N LEU A 11 21.62 10.69 2.98
CA LEU A 11 21.45 11.01 1.55
C LEU A 11 22.56 11.97 1.06
N SER A 12 23.83 11.61 1.25
CA SER A 12 24.98 12.41 0.81
C SER A 12 26.28 11.60 0.65
N MET A 13 26.42 10.97 -0.52
CA MET A 13 27.70 10.74 -1.19
C MET A 13 27.38 10.45 -2.68
N LEU A 14 27.30 11.44 -3.56
CA LEU A 14 28.40 12.24 -4.15
C LEU A 14 29.38 11.40 -4.99
N ALA A 15 29.12 11.36 -6.30
CA ALA A 15 30.04 11.05 -7.41
C ALA A 15 30.58 9.59 -7.46
N LEU A 16 31.07 9.04 -8.57
CA LEU A 16 31.62 9.59 -9.83
C LEU A 16 31.22 8.76 -11.08
N LEU A 17 31.18 9.45 -12.23
CA LEU A 17 31.43 9.01 -13.63
C LEU A 17 31.05 7.58 -14.08
N SER A 18 30.23 7.49 -15.13
CA SER A 18 30.41 6.50 -16.21
C SER A 18 29.82 6.94 -17.56
N THR A 19 30.50 6.49 -18.61
CA THR A 19 30.34 6.84 -20.03
C THR A 19 30.71 5.57 -20.84
N THR A 20 30.33 5.35 -22.09
CA THR A 20 29.94 6.29 -23.16
C THR A 20 28.68 5.78 -23.90
N ALA A 21 28.39 6.35 -25.08
CA ALA A 21 27.71 5.70 -26.21
C ALA A 21 26.16 5.59 -26.17
N GLU A 22 25.44 5.71 -27.29
CA GLU A 22 25.71 6.36 -28.59
C GLU A 22 24.39 6.51 -29.39
N SER A 23 24.44 7.21 -30.53
CA SER A 23 23.54 7.05 -31.67
C SER A 23 22.11 7.65 -31.63
N SER A 24 22.09 8.92 -32.06
CA SER A 24 21.31 9.41 -33.21
C SER A 24 19.93 10.08 -32.97
N PRO A 25 19.67 11.27 -33.57
CA PRO A 25 18.44 12.02 -33.37
C PRO A 25 17.36 11.68 -34.41
N SER A 26 16.11 11.58 -33.96
CA SER A 26 14.94 11.74 -34.83
C SER A 26 14.00 12.77 -34.23
N ILE A 27 14.03 13.98 -34.79
CA ILE A 27 13.19 15.10 -34.41
C ILE A 27 11.85 15.05 -35.17
N SER A 28 10.77 14.79 -34.45
CA SER A 28 9.41 15.10 -34.89
C SER A 28 8.80 16.14 -33.94
N PRO A 29 8.79 17.43 -34.30
CA PRO A 29 8.10 18.44 -33.52
C PRO A 29 6.61 18.40 -33.86
N THR A 30 5.75 18.11 -32.88
CA THR A 30 4.37 18.60 -32.94
C THR A 30 3.93 19.06 -31.56
N ALA A 31 3.72 20.36 -31.44
CA ALA A 31 3.11 20.96 -30.27
C ALA A 31 1.59 20.91 -30.44
N SER A 32 0.88 20.36 -29.47
CA SER A 32 -0.45 20.88 -29.16
C SER A 32 -0.87 20.58 -27.73
N SER A 33 -1.16 21.67 -27.01
CA SER A 33 -2.38 21.85 -26.23
C SER A 33 -2.84 20.72 -25.30
N GLY A 34 -2.58 20.94 -24.01
CA GLY A 34 -3.69 21.03 -23.06
C GLY A 34 -4.45 19.75 -22.70
N ALA A 35 -4.01 19.11 -21.63
CA ALA A 35 -4.94 18.50 -20.68
C ALA A 35 -4.49 18.88 -19.26
N VAL A 36 -5.38 19.62 -18.59
CA VAL A 36 -5.27 20.06 -17.20
C VAL A 36 -4.78 18.99 -16.24
N SER A 37 -4.02 19.43 -15.23
CA SER A 37 -3.83 18.67 -14.00
C SER A 37 -5.18 18.47 -13.31
N VAL A 38 -5.80 17.33 -13.59
CA VAL A 38 -6.77 16.71 -12.71
C VAL A 38 -6.18 15.40 -12.22
N SER A 39 -5.29 15.49 -11.24
CA SER A 39 -5.15 14.43 -10.24
C SER A 39 -6.40 14.40 -9.37
N SER A 40 -7.55 14.19 -10.02
CA SER A 40 -8.79 13.79 -9.38
C SER A 40 -8.62 12.35 -8.93
N HIS A 41 -7.85 12.18 -7.86
CA HIS A 41 -8.17 11.17 -6.85
C HIS A 41 -9.50 11.57 -6.22
N SER A 42 -10.56 11.45 -7.01
CA SER A 42 -11.92 11.25 -6.55
C SER A 42 -11.90 9.95 -5.76
N ARG A 43 -11.47 10.07 -4.50
CA ARG A 43 -11.72 9.11 -3.44
C ARG A 43 -13.21 9.10 -3.17
N THR A 44 -13.97 8.60 -4.14
CA THR A 44 -15.17 7.84 -3.83
C THR A 44 -14.77 6.89 -2.71
N PRO A 45 -15.48 6.86 -1.57
CA PRO A 45 -15.25 5.81 -0.59
C PRO A 45 -15.53 4.51 -1.34
N ALA A 46 -14.48 3.74 -1.61
CA ALA A 46 -14.61 2.51 -2.36
C ALA A 46 -15.46 1.55 -1.53
N THR A 47 -16.76 1.46 -1.84
CA THR A 47 -17.72 0.52 -1.22
C THR A 47 -17.38 -0.94 -1.56
N GLY A 48 -16.31 -1.16 -2.31
CA GLY A 48 -15.68 -2.46 -2.53
C GLY A 48 -14.89 -2.97 -1.31
N PRO A 49 -14.32 -4.18 -1.40
CA PRO A 49 -13.66 -4.80 -0.26
C PRO A 49 -12.28 -4.17 0.01
N ALA A 50 -11.94 -3.99 1.29
CA ALA A 50 -10.63 -3.59 1.75
C ALA A 50 -9.61 -4.72 1.53
N ASP A 51 -8.58 -4.45 0.74
CA ASP A 51 -7.42 -5.31 0.52
C ASP A 51 -6.45 -5.22 1.70
N ILE A 52 -6.15 -6.31 2.41
CA ILE A 52 -5.17 -6.26 3.52
C ILE A 52 -3.74 -5.88 3.07
N ASN A 53 -3.42 -6.07 1.79
CA ASN A 53 -2.11 -5.76 1.21
C ASN A 53 -1.94 -4.26 0.88
N THR A 54 -2.99 -3.60 0.37
CA THR A 54 -2.92 -2.20 -0.10
C THR A 54 -3.69 -1.21 0.77
N ALA A 55 -4.61 -1.66 1.64
CA ALA A 55 -5.40 -0.76 2.48
C ALA A 55 -4.53 -0.02 3.51
N ASP A 56 -4.85 1.25 3.70
CA ASP A 56 -4.32 2.11 4.76
C ASP A 56 -4.89 1.76 6.14
N GLU A 57 -4.25 2.31 7.18
CA GLU A 57 -4.71 2.16 8.57
C GLU A 57 -6.17 2.56 8.72
N GLN A 58 -6.57 3.71 8.15
CA GLN A 58 -7.92 4.24 8.21
C GLN A 58 -8.95 3.27 7.60
N THR A 59 -8.69 2.78 6.40
CA THR A 59 -9.53 1.80 5.69
C THR A 59 -9.67 0.49 6.49
N LEU A 60 -8.58 0.01 7.08
CA LEU A 60 -8.60 -1.15 7.96
C LEU A 60 -9.40 -0.89 9.24
N THR A 61 -9.25 0.27 9.89
CA THR A 61 -10.02 0.65 11.09
C THR A 61 -11.50 0.95 10.84
N SER A 62 -11.89 1.21 9.59
CA SER A 62 -13.30 1.32 9.20
C SER A 62 -14.06 -0.02 9.26
N LEU A 63 -13.35 -1.15 9.40
CA LEU A 63 -13.93 -2.48 9.49
C LEU A 63 -14.36 -2.80 10.93
N LYS A 64 -15.59 -3.29 11.10
CA LYS A 64 -16.19 -3.56 12.41
C LYS A 64 -15.38 -4.62 13.16
N GLY A 65 -14.74 -4.23 14.27
CA GLY A 65 -13.88 -5.10 15.08
C GLY A 65 -12.37 -5.01 14.80
N VAL A 66 -11.96 -4.23 13.80
CA VAL A 66 -10.58 -3.80 13.58
C VAL A 66 -10.41 -2.43 14.22
N GLY A 67 -9.44 -2.29 15.13
CA GLY A 67 -9.08 -1.00 15.73
C GLY A 67 -7.64 -0.63 15.39
N VAL A 68 -7.24 0.60 15.68
CA VAL A 68 -5.91 1.17 15.33
C VAL A 68 -4.77 0.19 15.59
N LYS A 69 -4.69 -0.41 16.80
CA LYS A 69 -3.67 -1.40 17.15
C LYS A 69 -3.61 -2.63 16.23
N LYS A 70 -4.77 -3.10 15.74
CA LYS A 70 -4.84 -4.25 14.79
C LYS A 70 -4.42 -3.83 13.38
N ALA A 71 -4.81 -2.65 12.93
CA ALA A 71 -4.43 -2.10 11.63
C ALA A 71 -2.92 -1.79 11.56
N GLN A 72 -2.34 -1.22 12.63
CA GLN A 72 -0.90 -1.00 12.75
C GLN A 72 -0.10 -2.30 12.74
N ALA A 73 -0.57 -3.33 13.45
CA ALA A 73 0.11 -4.63 13.45
C ALA A 73 0.12 -5.29 12.06
N LEU A 74 -0.97 -5.14 11.30
CA LEU A 74 -1.09 -5.52 9.88
C LEU A 74 -0.03 -4.81 9.01
N ILE A 75 0.05 -3.48 9.12
CA ILE A 75 0.96 -2.66 8.31
C ILE A 75 2.42 -2.96 8.67
N ALA A 76 2.75 -3.05 9.96
CA ALA A 76 4.08 -3.39 10.43
C ALA A 76 4.53 -4.79 9.98
N TYR A 77 3.62 -5.79 10.02
CA TYR A 77 3.94 -7.13 9.56
C TYR A 77 4.19 -7.16 8.05
N ARG A 78 3.37 -6.51 7.22
CA ARG A 78 3.61 -6.48 5.75
C ARG A 78 4.88 -5.70 5.36
N GLN A 79 5.31 -4.73 6.17
CA GLN A 79 6.60 -4.04 5.98
C GLN A 79 7.82 -4.91 6.27
N ILE A 80 7.69 -5.93 7.12
CA ILE A 80 8.80 -6.81 7.54
C ILE A 80 8.79 -8.14 6.77
N HIS A 81 7.62 -8.74 6.58
CA HIS A 81 7.43 -10.06 5.98
C HIS A 81 6.93 -10.03 4.52
N GLY A 82 6.57 -8.85 4.00
CA GLY A 82 5.94 -8.70 2.69
C GLY A 82 4.43 -8.98 2.68
N SER A 83 3.85 -9.04 1.48
CA SER A 83 2.41 -9.19 1.27
C SER A 83 1.84 -10.50 1.82
N TYR A 84 0.63 -10.44 2.35
CA TYR A 84 -0.15 -11.62 2.73
C TYR A 84 -0.61 -12.41 1.50
N LYS A 85 -0.56 -13.73 1.58
CA LYS A 85 -1.06 -14.66 0.56
C LYS A 85 -2.51 -15.09 0.83
N SER A 86 -2.94 -15.07 2.09
CA SER A 86 -4.28 -15.53 2.50
C SER A 86 -4.74 -14.87 3.80
N LEU A 87 -6.07 -14.82 4.03
CA LEU A 87 -6.64 -14.27 5.27
C LEU A 87 -6.13 -15.02 6.52
N ASN A 88 -5.76 -16.29 6.38
CA ASN A 88 -5.20 -17.07 7.48
C ASN A 88 -3.78 -16.59 7.91
N ASP A 89 -3.02 -15.95 7.03
CA ASP A 89 -1.70 -15.38 7.36
C ASP A 89 -1.80 -14.24 8.38
N LEU A 90 -2.96 -13.59 8.46
CA LEU A 90 -3.27 -12.62 9.52
C LEU A 90 -3.06 -13.24 10.91
N THR A 91 -3.23 -14.55 11.08
CA THR A 91 -3.01 -15.22 12.38
C THR A 91 -1.54 -15.22 12.84
N GLN A 92 -0.58 -14.94 11.95
CA GLN A 92 0.82 -14.70 12.31
C GLN A 92 1.04 -13.32 12.95
N VAL A 93 0.11 -12.37 12.74
CA VAL A 93 0.20 -11.01 13.26
C VAL A 93 -0.21 -11.00 14.74
N LYS A 94 0.62 -10.39 15.59
CA LYS A 94 0.36 -10.25 17.03
C LYS A 94 -0.96 -9.50 17.27
N GLY A 95 -1.97 -10.21 17.80
CA GLY A 95 -3.32 -9.68 18.06
C GLY A 95 -4.40 -10.08 17.03
N TRP A 96 -4.06 -10.90 16.02
CA TRP A 96 -4.97 -11.37 14.97
C TRP A 96 -5.28 -12.88 15.03
N GLY A 97 -5.31 -13.46 16.23
CA GLY A 97 -5.59 -14.89 16.39
C GLY A 97 -6.94 -15.35 15.79
N LYS A 98 -7.08 -16.66 15.54
CA LYS A 98 -8.24 -17.29 14.86
C LYS A 98 -9.62 -16.78 15.33
N LYS A 99 -9.79 -16.56 16.65
CA LYS A 99 -11.03 -16.00 17.23
C LYS A 99 -11.32 -14.57 16.77
N SER A 100 -10.30 -13.71 16.68
CA SER A 100 -10.43 -12.33 16.21
C SER A 100 -10.67 -12.27 14.70
N LEU A 101 -9.91 -13.05 13.92
CA LEU A 101 -10.09 -13.15 12.47
C LEU A 101 -11.51 -13.61 12.11
N ARG A 102 -11.99 -14.70 12.72
CA ARG A 102 -13.36 -15.21 12.48
C ARG A 102 -14.43 -14.18 12.84
N ARG A 103 -14.31 -13.48 13.98
CA ARG A 103 -15.23 -12.39 14.36
C ARG A 103 -15.23 -11.24 13.34
N ILE A 104 -14.08 -10.90 12.76
CA ILE A 104 -13.97 -9.82 11.78
C ILE A 104 -14.58 -10.26 10.44
N MET A 105 -14.32 -11.48 9.96
CA MET A 105 -14.94 -12.00 8.73
C MET A 105 -16.48 -12.08 8.87
N ASP A 106 -16.96 -12.56 10.00
CA ASP A 106 -18.39 -12.65 10.35
C ASP A 106 -19.09 -11.28 10.41
N ASN A 107 -18.45 -10.27 11.02
CA ASN A 107 -18.99 -8.90 11.07
C ASN A 107 -18.85 -8.11 9.77
N ASN A 108 -18.05 -8.59 8.80
CA ASN A 108 -17.68 -7.84 7.59
C ASN A 108 -17.69 -8.77 6.35
N PRO A 109 -18.84 -9.42 6.03
CA PRO A 109 -18.94 -10.35 4.92
C PRO A 109 -18.63 -9.66 3.58
N GLY A 110 -17.73 -10.25 2.79
CA GLY A 110 -17.31 -9.69 1.49
C GLY A 110 -16.61 -8.32 1.54
N ARG A 111 -16.28 -7.80 2.74
CA ARG A 111 -15.64 -6.49 2.94
C ARG A 111 -14.12 -6.57 3.17
N LEU A 112 -13.59 -7.74 3.53
CA LEU A 112 -12.15 -8.00 3.60
C LEU A 112 -11.75 -8.96 2.49
N ARG A 113 -10.64 -8.66 1.81
CA ARG A 113 -10.00 -9.56 0.85
C ARG A 113 -8.49 -9.51 0.97
N VAL A 114 -7.84 -10.51 0.41
CA VAL A 114 -6.41 -10.46 0.11
C VAL A 114 -6.29 -10.11 -1.36
N GLY A 115 -5.72 -8.95 -1.66
CA GLY A 115 -5.36 -8.61 -3.03
C GLY A 115 -4.32 -9.62 -3.51
N HIS A 116 -4.71 -10.48 -4.44
CA HIS A 116 -3.80 -11.44 -5.06
C HIS A 116 -2.82 -10.64 -5.95
N PRO A 117 -1.52 -10.96 -5.97
CA PRO A 117 -0.58 -10.28 -6.86
C PRO A 117 -0.88 -10.56 -8.34
N ASP A 118 -1.65 -11.62 -8.62
CA ASP A 118 -2.18 -11.94 -9.93
C ASP A 118 -3.73 -11.92 -9.86
N SER A 119 -4.32 -10.82 -10.33
CA SER A 119 -5.76 -10.72 -10.64
C SER A 119 -5.93 -10.18 -12.06
N SER A 120 -4.99 -10.55 -12.92
CA SER A 120 -4.97 -10.22 -14.33
C SER A 120 -5.79 -11.25 -15.11
N ARG A 121 -7.08 -10.95 -15.28
CA ARG A 121 -8.15 -11.72 -15.98
C ARG A 121 -8.85 -12.82 -15.18
#